data_AF-A0A2R6EMR8-F1
#
_entry.id   AF-A0A2R6EMR8-F1
#
_cell.length_a   1.000
_cell.length_b   1.000
_cell.length_c   1.000
_cell.angle_alpha   90.00
_cell.angle_beta   90.00
_cell.angle_gamma   90.00
#
_symmetry.space_group_name_H-M   'P 1'
#
loop_
_entity.id
_entity.type
_entity.pdbx_description
1 polymer ?
#
loop_
_entity_poly.entity_id
_entity_poly.type
_entity_poly.pdbx_seq_one_letter_code
_entity_poly.pdbx_strand_id
1 'polypeptide(L)' 'MATDESTITENYAATIPAAVRSRLDVQPGDKLRWTATDDGALRVEVVRQREGALDDFEPEPMGGDSATAHDLTGAQR' A
#
# COMPACT_ATOMS: atom_id res chain seq x y z
N MET A 1 -4.35 6.38 -19.27
CA MET A 1 -5.11 6.19 -18.02
C MET A 1 -6.25 5.22 -18.31
N ALA A 2 -6.65 4.38 -17.37
CA ALA A 2 -7.80 3.48 -17.54
C ALA A 2 -8.95 4.03 -16.69
N THR A 3 -10.06 4.37 -17.33
CA THR A 3 -11.28 4.88 -16.71
C THR A 3 -12.44 4.06 -17.26
N ASP A 4 -13.29 3.59 -16.36
CA ASP A 4 -14.50 2.85 -16.68
C ASP A 4 -15.47 3.01 -15.50
N GLU A 5 -16.75 2.76 -15.74
CA GLU A 5 -17.82 2.98 -14.76
C GLU A 5 -18.47 1.65 -14.38
N SER A 6 -18.96 1.56 -13.13
CA SER A 6 -19.67 0.38 -12.64
C SER A 6 -20.88 0.80 -11.82
N THR A 7 -21.97 0.07 -11.97
CA THR A 7 -23.17 0.28 -11.15
C THR A 7 -23.00 -0.35 -9.77
N ILE A 8 -23.44 0.37 -8.74
CA ILE A 8 -23.55 -0.17 -7.38
C ILE A 8 -24.76 -1.10 -7.33
N THR A 9 -24.55 -2.34 -6.88
CA THR A 9 -25.60 -3.33 -6.71
C THR A 9 -26.41 -3.09 -5.43
N GLU A 10 -27.53 -3.78 -5.26
CA GLU A 10 -28.44 -3.62 -4.10
C GLU A 10 -27.78 -3.90 -2.74
N ASN A 11 -26.70 -4.70 -2.73
CA ASN A 11 -25.88 -4.98 -1.55
C ASN A 11 -24.72 -3.98 -1.37
N TYR A 12 -24.77 -2.82 -2.03
CA TYR A 12 -23.74 -1.78 -1.98
C TYR A 12 -22.36 -2.23 -2.45
N ALA A 13 -22.29 -3.23 -3.34
CA ALA A 13 -21.03 -3.65 -3.96
C ALA A 13 -20.83 -2.96 -5.31
N ALA A 14 -19.57 -2.67 -5.64
CA ALA A 14 -19.16 -2.20 -6.96
C ALA A 14 -18.28 -3.28 -7.61
N THR A 15 -18.47 -3.50 -8.91
CA THR A 15 -17.57 -4.39 -9.66
C THR A 15 -16.42 -3.57 -10.22
N ILE A 16 -15.18 -3.98 -9.96
CA ILE A 16 -14.01 -3.34 -10.58
C ILE A 16 -13.99 -3.70 -12.07
N PRO A 17 -14.08 -2.71 -12.99
CA PRO A 17 -14.05 -3.00 -14.41
C PRO A 17 -12.72 -3.62 -14.85
N ALA A 18 -12.75 -4.45 -15.90
CA ALA A 18 -11.60 -5.24 -16.32
C ALA A 18 -10.35 -4.38 -16.62
N ALA A 19 -10.54 -3.22 -17.25
CA ALA A 19 -9.44 -2.29 -17.56
C ALA A 19 -8.75 -1.75 -16.30
N VAL A 20 -9.53 -1.48 -15.24
CA VAL A 20 -9.01 -1.01 -13.95
C VAL A 20 -8.33 -2.15 -13.20
N ARG A 21 -8.96 -3.34 -13.16
CA ARG A 21 -8.42 -4.55 -12.52
C ARG A 21 -7.05 -4.92 -13.08
N SER A 22 -6.91 -4.95 -14.41
CA SER A 22 -5.64 -5.30 -15.07
C SER A 22 -4.53 -4.27 -14.81
N ARG A 23 -4.88 -3.00 -14.62
CA ARG A 23 -3.91 -1.94 -14.34
C ARG A 23 -3.43 -1.95 -12.89
N LEU A 24 -4.33 -2.28 -11.95
CA LEU A 24 -4.03 -2.34 -10.51
C LEU A 24 -3.54 -3.73 -10.06
N ASP A 25 -3.53 -4.73 -10.96
CA ASP A 25 -3.15 -6.11 -10.67
C ASP A 25 -3.90 -6.72 -9.47
N VAL A 26 -5.23 -6.49 -9.43
CA VAL A 26 -6.12 -7.00 -8.38
C VAL A 26 -6.51 -8.44 -8.67
N GLN A 27 -6.30 -9.30 -7.69
CA GLN A 27 -6.60 -10.73 -7.74
C GLN A 27 -7.72 -11.10 -6.75
N PRO A 28 -8.42 -12.23 -6.98
CA PRO A 28 -9.39 -12.73 -6.00
C PRO A 28 -8.74 -12.95 -4.63
N GLY A 29 -9.31 -12.35 -3.59
CA GLY A 29 -8.78 -12.40 -2.22
C GLY A 29 -8.04 -11.14 -1.78
N ASP A 30 -7.72 -10.24 -2.70
CA ASP A 30 -7.16 -8.92 -2.36
C ASP A 30 -8.18 -8.08 -1.58
N LYS A 31 -7.67 -7.30 -0.62
CA LYS A 31 -8.47 -6.36 0.16
C LYS A 31 -8.34 -4.98 -0.45
N LEU A 32 -9.45 -4.25 -0.52
CA LEU A 32 -9.46 -2.84 -0.91
C LEU A 32 -9.70 -1.96 0.30
N ARG A 33 -8.89 -0.92 0.45
CA ARG A 33 -9.11 0.18 1.39
C ARG A 33 -9.83 1.30 0.64
N TRP A 34 -10.92 1.75 1.22
CA TRP A 34 -11.74 2.84 0.69
C TRP A 34 -11.57 4.04 1.61
N THR A 35 -11.36 5.22 1.05
CA THR A 35 -11.23 6.47 1.80
C THR A 35 -12.04 7.54 1.10
N ALA A 36 -13.08 8.02 1.79
CA ALA A 36 -13.79 9.23 1.40
C ALA A 36 -13.00 10.42 1.92
N THR A 37 -12.62 11.33 1.04
CA THR A 37 -11.90 12.56 1.39
C THR A 37 -12.89 13.70 1.62
N ASP A 38 -12.44 14.75 2.32
CA ASP A 38 -13.29 15.91 2.63
C ASP A 38 -13.75 16.68 1.38
N ASP A 39 -13.02 16.58 0.28
CA ASP A 39 -13.39 17.14 -1.03
C ASP A 39 -14.44 16.29 -1.79
N GLY A 40 -14.91 15.20 -1.20
CA GLY A 40 -15.93 14.32 -1.78
C GLY A 40 -15.40 13.33 -2.80
N ALA A 41 -14.07 13.18 -2.91
CA ALA A 41 -13.47 12.15 -3.73
C ALA A 41 -13.41 10.80 -2.98
N LEU A 42 -13.48 9.71 -3.75
CA LEU A 42 -13.29 8.36 -3.25
C LEU A 42 -11.93 7.85 -3.71
N ARG A 43 -11.03 7.57 -2.76
CA ARG A 43 -9.76 6.89 -3.01
C ARG A 43 -9.89 5.41 -2.69
N VAL A 44 -9.39 4.57 -3.59
CA VAL A 44 -9.39 3.12 -3.46
C VAL A 44 -7.97 2.61 -3.60
N GLU A 45 -7.50 1.88 -2.60
CA GLU A 45 -6.14 1.35 -2.54
C GLU A 45 -6.18 -0.17 -2.38
N VAL A 46 -5.31 -0.87 -3.11
CA VAL A 46 -5.16 -2.32 -2.98
C VAL A 46 -4.24 -2.61 -1.79
N VAL A 47 -4.79 -3.20 -0.73
CA VAL A 47 -4.04 -3.62 0.45
C VAL A 47 -3.50 -5.02 0.19
N ARG A 48 -2.29 -5.07 -0.36
CA ARG A 48 -1.52 -6.31 -0.46
C ARG A 48 -0.94 -6.62 0.91
N GLN A 49 -1.41 -7.70 1.54
CA GLN A 49 -0.68 -8.26 2.68
C GLN A 49 0.60 -8.88 2.12
N ARG A 50 1.71 -8.14 2.27
CA ARG A 50 3.05 -8.65 2.01
C ARG A 50 3.40 -9.58 3.19
N GLU A 51 3.03 -10.85 3.08
CA GLU A 51 3.69 -11.92 3.86
C GLU A 51 5.11 -12.06 3.30
N GLY A 52 5.97 -11.13 3.70
CA GLY A 52 7.34 -10.97 3.22
C GLY A 52 7.94 -9.74 3.88
N ALA A 53 8.76 -9.98 4.90
CA ALA A 53 9.44 -8.97 5.70
C ALA A 53 10.08 -7.84 4.85
N LEU A 54 9.97 -6.59 5.34
CA LEU A 54 10.77 -5.41 4.92
C LEU A 54 10.39 -4.71 3.60
N ASP A 55 9.19 -4.15 3.46
CA ASP A 55 8.92 -3.30 2.28
C ASP A 55 8.03 -2.06 2.54
N ASP A 56 7.88 -1.67 3.81
CA ASP A 56 7.27 -0.37 4.18
C ASP A 56 8.14 0.36 5.20
N PHE A 57 9.45 0.43 4.90
CA PHE A 57 10.32 1.37 5.58
C PHE A 57 10.13 2.75 4.94
N GLU A 58 9.33 3.60 5.58
CA GLU A 58 9.41 5.05 5.34
C GLU A 58 10.77 5.52 5.89
N PRO A 59 11.65 6.14 5.09
CA PRO A 59 12.87 6.72 5.62
C PRO A 59 12.49 7.92 6.49
N GLU A 60 12.48 7.73 7.81
CA GLU A 60 12.50 8.84 8.76
C GLU A 60 13.69 9.76 8.40
N PRO A 61 13.50 11.08 8.31
CA PRO A 61 14.62 11.98 8.11
C PRO A 61 15.53 11.87 9.32
N MET A 62 16.73 11.29 9.14
CA MET A 62 17.79 11.32 10.13
C MET A 62 18.24 12.78 10.34
N GLY A 63 17.51 13.50 11.19
CA GLY A 63 17.94 14.74 11.79
C GLY A 63 18.69 14.42 13.08
N GLY A 64 20.00 14.24 13.00
CA GLY A 64 20.81 14.01 14.19
C GLY A 64 22.27 13.72 13.88
N ASP A 65 23.04 14.80 13.71
CA ASP A 65 24.50 14.77 13.68
C ASP A 65 25.02 14.25 15.04
N SER A 66 25.57 13.05 15.08
CA SER A 66 26.59 12.68 16.08
C SER A 66 27.34 11.43 15.68
N ALA A 67 28.57 11.67 15.26
CA ALA A 67 29.64 10.71 15.20
C ALA A 67 29.85 10.01 16.56
N THR A 68 29.55 8.73 16.63
CA THR A 68 30.19 7.83 17.60
C THR A 68 30.36 6.46 16.99
N ALA A 69 31.60 6.21 16.54
CA ALA A 69 32.05 4.89 16.14
C ALA A 69 31.98 3.94 17.35
N HIS A 70 31.21 2.86 17.22
CA HIS A 70 31.40 1.68 18.05
C HIS A 70 31.76 0.51 17.15
N ASP A 71 33.03 0.55 16.74
CA ASP A 71 33.81 -0.64 16.46
C ASP A 71 33.94 -1.43 17.76
N LEU A 72 33.30 -2.60 17.83
CA LEU A 72 33.71 -3.68 18.71
C LEU A 72 33.63 -5.00 17.94
N THR A 73 34.69 -5.20 17.16
CA THR A 73 35.27 -6.48 16.70
C THR A 73 34.94 -7.70 17.57
N GLY A 74 34.64 -8.81 16.90
CA GLY A 74 34.38 -10.12 17.51
C GLY A 74 35.59 -10.71 18.25
N ALA A 75 35.30 -11.34 19.39
CA ALA A 75 36.21 -12.26 20.05
C ALA A 75 35.60 -13.67 20.00
N GLN A 76 36.30 -14.56 19.32
CA GLN A 76 36.04 -15.99 19.27
C GLN A 76 36.82 -16.64 20.43
N ARG A 77 36.19 -17.54 21.19
CA ARG A 77 36.85 -18.68 21.85
C ARG A 77 35.87 -19.84 21.98
#